data_AF-A0A2K8WZI1-F1
#
_entry.id   AF-A0A2K8WZI1-F1
#
_cell.length_a   1.000
_cell.length_b   1.000
_cell.length_c   1.000
_cell.angle_alpha   90.00
_cell.angle_beta   90.00
_cell.angle_gamma   90.00
#
_symmetry.space_group_name_H-M   'P 1'
#
loop_
_entity.id
_entity.type
_entity.pdbx_description
1 polymer ?
#
loop_
_entity_poly.entity_id
_entity_poly.type
_entity_poly.pdbx_seq_one_letter_code
_entity_poly.pdbx_strand_id
1 'polypeptide(L)'
;MKLMLGCFIYFMVFVSYGQTKHEKIVDIIKKLKLVDDQEADFESKFEVLKRKASSDDTIRVAQLEDKISEDVITEKLIVALDHFLEDDNVDILYRCNQLKDCDKDVDLEGLQEAIIVEFSTINAAIDKITNSFNAYSNSYSSSDVFVVIPVDREDGFYATIDYTYNTRDEDVTLEATPSIVQADILKVEKIYSNYGNNTPEISIAFTKEGTRKFEVLTANNIGKPIAIVIDKQIISLPRVNSKITGGYVNISNGFSEKEIKEMIRKLRGD
;
A
#
# COMPACT_ATOMS: atom_id res chain seq x y z
N MET A 1 54.87 16.76 54.54
CA MET A 1 55.31 16.54 53.14
C MET A 1 54.37 15.46 52.60
N LYS A 2 53.13 15.74 52.14
CA LYS A 2 52.69 16.67 51.08
C LYS A 2 53.58 16.51 49.84
N LEU A 3 52.97 16.16 48.71
CA LEU A 3 53.53 15.66 47.44
C LEU A 3 53.75 14.14 47.38
N MET A 4 52.68 13.38 47.09
CA MET A 4 52.68 12.15 46.25
C MET A 4 51.25 11.57 46.19
N LEU A 5 50.24 12.44 46.06
CA LEU A 5 48.86 12.04 45.79
C LEU A 5 48.21 13.01 44.79
N GLY A 6 49.04 13.61 43.94
CA GLY A 6 48.66 14.62 42.94
C GLY A 6 49.01 14.25 41.52
N CYS A 7 49.37 12.98 41.24
CA CYS A 7 49.63 12.50 39.87
C CYS A 7 48.65 11.44 39.38
N PHE A 8 47.78 10.90 40.24
CA PHE A 8 46.77 9.93 39.81
C PHE A 8 45.37 10.55 39.55
N ILE A 9 45.15 11.80 39.96
CA ILE A 9 43.87 12.52 39.81
C ILE A 9 44.00 13.68 38.82
N TYR A 10 44.97 13.61 37.90
CA TYR A 10 45.08 14.57 36.79
C TYR A 10 45.17 13.88 35.42
N PHE A 11 44.83 12.59 35.36
CA PHE A 11 44.52 11.87 34.13
C PHE A 11 43.05 11.41 34.10
N MET A 12 42.20 12.09 34.85
CA MET A 12 40.75 12.06 34.66
C MET A 12 40.30 13.42 34.09
N VAL A 13 41.11 13.96 33.17
CA VAL A 13 40.72 15.10 32.36
C VAL A 13 39.74 14.56 31.34
N PHE A 14 38.46 14.84 31.57
CA PHE A 14 37.45 15.02 30.53
C PHE A 14 37.57 14.10 29.31
N VAL A 15 37.22 12.82 29.50
CA VAL A 15 36.54 12.08 28.45
C VAL A 15 35.04 12.07 28.82
N SER A 16 34.48 13.27 28.99
CA SER A 16 33.06 13.50 28.69
C SER A 16 32.98 13.54 27.17
N TYR A 17 33.29 12.42 26.52
CA TYR A 17 33.09 12.29 25.09
C TYR A 17 31.59 12.33 24.86
N GLY A 18 31.11 13.41 24.25
CA GLY A 18 29.80 13.37 23.62
C GLY A 18 29.78 12.17 22.69
N GLN A 19 28.70 11.39 22.73
CA GLN A 19 28.53 10.25 21.83
C GLN A 19 28.85 10.67 20.39
N THR A 20 29.55 9.80 19.68
CA THR A 20 29.79 9.95 18.25
C THR A 20 28.46 9.94 17.48
N LYS A 21 28.45 10.51 16.28
CA LYS A 21 27.27 10.50 15.40
C LYS A 21 26.70 9.09 15.24
N HIS A 22 27.58 8.12 15.00
CA HIS A 22 27.22 6.71 14.88
C HIS A 22 26.53 6.16 16.15
N GLU A 23 27.09 6.40 17.34
CA GLU A 23 26.48 5.97 18.61
C GLU A 23 25.10 6.60 18.83
N LYS A 24 24.93 7.88 18.46
CA LYS A 24 23.63 8.57 18.54
C LYS A 24 22.60 7.97 17.60
N ILE A 25 23.00 7.61 16.37
CA ILE A 25 22.14 6.94 15.39
C ILE A 25 21.69 5.57 15.90
N VAL A 26 22.60 4.78 16.45
CA VAL A 26 22.29 3.47 17.05
C VAL A 26 21.26 3.61 18.18
N ASP A 27 21.43 4.61 19.06
CA ASP A 27 20.47 4.90 20.12
C ASP A 27 19.10 5.35 19.58
N ILE A 28 19.07 6.11 18.49
CA ILE A 28 17.83 6.52 17.79
C ILE A 28 17.10 5.28 17.27
N ILE A 29 17.79 4.43 16.51
CA ILE A 29 17.26 3.18 15.94
C ILE A 29 16.63 2.32 17.04
N LYS A 30 17.35 2.12 18.15
CA LYS A 30 16.91 1.27 19.25
C LYS A 30 15.66 1.80 19.96
N LYS A 31 15.62 3.10 20.26
CA LYS A 31 14.50 3.68 21.00
C LYS A 31 13.24 3.83 20.16
N LEU A 32 13.41 4.15 18.88
CA LEU A 32 12.30 4.21 17.93
C LEU A 32 11.88 2.82 17.44
N LYS A 33 12.60 1.75 17.84
CA LYS A 33 12.32 0.36 17.47
C LYS A 33 12.31 0.13 15.96
N LEU A 34 13.18 0.85 15.24
CA LEU A 34 13.18 0.78 13.78
C LEU A 34 13.58 -0.61 13.26
N VAL A 35 14.40 -1.35 14.02
CA VAL A 35 14.75 -2.74 13.67
C VAL A 35 13.52 -3.64 13.81
N ASP A 36 12.84 -3.63 14.97
CA ASP A 36 11.61 -4.39 15.21
C ASP A 36 10.56 -4.11 14.11
N ASP A 37 10.37 -2.84 13.74
CA ASP A 37 9.40 -2.42 12.72
C ASP A 37 9.76 -2.94 11.32
N GLN A 38 11.05 -2.92 10.94
CA GLN A 38 11.52 -3.47 9.66
C GLN A 38 11.45 -5.00 9.65
N GLU A 39 11.80 -5.67 10.75
CA GLU A 39 11.68 -7.12 10.88
C GLU A 39 10.23 -7.56 10.69
N ALA A 40 9.29 -6.91 11.38
CA ALA A 40 7.87 -7.21 11.25
C ALA A 40 7.35 -7.01 9.81
N ASP A 41 7.80 -5.97 9.10
CA ASP A 41 7.46 -5.74 7.70
C ASP A 41 7.98 -6.88 6.80
N PHE A 42 9.26 -7.25 6.92
CA PHE A 42 9.84 -8.33 6.13
C PHE A 42 9.25 -9.70 6.46
N GLU A 43 9.02 -10.01 7.73
CA GLU A 43 8.31 -11.22 8.16
C GLU A 43 6.94 -11.32 7.50
N SER A 44 6.17 -10.23 7.53
CA SER A 44 4.84 -10.21 6.90
C SER A 44 4.89 -10.50 5.40
N LYS A 45 5.90 -9.95 4.70
CA LYS A 45 6.15 -10.20 3.27
C LYS A 45 6.56 -11.65 3.02
N PHE A 46 7.48 -12.19 3.81
CA PHE A 46 7.92 -13.59 3.65
C PHE A 46 6.83 -14.60 3.97
N GLU A 47 5.98 -14.34 4.96
CA GLU A 47 4.83 -15.20 5.25
C GLU A 47 3.84 -15.23 4.09
N VAL A 48 3.64 -14.11 3.38
CA VAL A 48 2.87 -14.10 2.13
C VAL A 48 3.55 -14.97 1.07
N LEU A 49 4.87 -14.88 0.93
CA LEU A 49 5.62 -15.65 -0.06
C LEU A 49 5.59 -17.15 0.23
N LYS A 50 5.83 -17.57 1.48
CA LYS A 50 5.82 -18.98 1.90
C LYS A 50 4.47 -19.64 1.66
N ARG A 51 3.36 -18.92 1.85
CA ARG A 51 2.00 -19.42 1.55
C ARG A 51 1.74 -19.64 0.05
N LYS A 52 2.41 -18.87 -0.81
CA LYS A 52 2.20 -18.90 -2.27
C LYS A 52 3.25 -19.73 -3.02
N ALA A 53 4.38 -20.05 -2.39
CA ALA A 53 5.52 -20.68 -3.03
C ALA A 53 5.25 -22.12 -3.49
N SER A 54 5.68 -22.44 -4.72
CA SER A 54 5.82 -23.82 -5.18
C SER A 54 7.07 -24.49 -4.55
N SER A 55 7.30 -25.78 -4.79
CA SER A 55 8.48 -26.50 -4.26
C SER A 55 9.81 -25.84 -4.65
N ASP A 56 9.91 -25.29 -5.86
CA ASP A 56 11.14 -24.66 -6.37
C ASP A 56 11.34 -23.23 -5.83
N ASP A 57 10.24 -22.55 -5.49
CA ASP A 57 10.29 -21.18 -4.98
C ASP A 57 10.53 -21.12 -3.48
N THR A 58 10.18 -22.18 -2.75
CA THR A 58 10.42 -22.31 -1.31
C THR A 58 11.90 -22.12 -0.97
N ILE A 59 12.80 -22.64 -1.82
CA ILE A 59 14.26 -22.50 -1.65
C ILE A 59 14.70 -21.04 -1.85
N ARG A 60 14.14 -20.33 -2.84
CA ARG A 60 14.48 -18.94 -3.13
C ARG A 60 13.98 -17.98 -2.05
N VAL A 61 12.80 -18.25 -1.49
CA VAL A 61 12.23 -17.51 -0.36
C VAL A 61 13.13 -17.68 0.87
N ALA A 62 13.50 -18.92 1.21
CA ALA A 62 14.41 -19.19 2.33
C ALA A 62 15.78 -18.50 2.17
N GLN A 63 16.33 -18.46 0.95
CA GLN A 63 17.60 -17.77 0.67
C GLN A 63 17.51 -16.24 0.78
N LEU A 64 16.34 -15.64 0.60
CA LEU A 64 16.14 -14.21 0.81
C LEU A 64 15.92 -13.90 2.29
N GLU A 65 15.20 -14.75 2.99
CA GLU A 65 14.97 -14.63 4.43
C GLU A 65 16.30 -14.68 5.20
N ASP A 66 17.21 -15.58 4.82
CA ASP A 66 18.58 -15.67 5.39
C ASP A 66 19.44 -14.42 5.15
N LYS A 67 19.07 -13.58 4.16
CA LYS A 67 19.76 -12.30 3.88
C LYS A 67 19.22 -11.13 4.70
N ILE A 68 18.13 -11.33 5.44
CA ILE A 68 17.50 -10.31 6.27
C ILE A 68 17.60 -10.75 7.73
N SER A 69 18.77 -10.52 8.32
CA SER A 69 18.98 -10.67 9.77
C SER A 69 18.87 -9.33 10.48
N GLU A 70 18.66 -9.37 11.79
CA GLU A 70 18.69 -8.21 12.70
C GLU A 70 19.93 -7.33 12.47
N ASP A 71 21.11 -7.96 12.33
CA ASP A 71 22.39 -7.28 12.08
C ASP A 71 22.37 -6.54 10.73
N VAL A 72 21.88 -7.17 9.66
CA VAL A 72 21.80 -6.57 8.32
C VAL A 72 20.83 -5.40 8.29
N ILE A 73 19.67 -5.54 8.94
CA ILE A 73 18.69 -4.46 9.07
C ILE A 73 19.31 -3.29 9.84
N THR A 74 19.98 -3.57 10.96
CA THR A 74 20.64 -2.57 11.79
C THR A 74 21.71 -1.80 11.00
N GLU A 75 22.59 -2.50 10.28
CA GLU A 75 23.63 -1.87 9.45
C GLU A 75 23.02 -0.96 8.37
N LYS A 76 21.96 -1.40 7.69
CA LYS A 76 21.28 -0.61 6.66
C LYS A 76 20.59 0.62 7.21
N LEU A 77 19.94 0.51 8.37
CA LEU A 77 19.34 1.64 9.06
C LEU A 77 20.39 2.66 9.50
N ILE A 78 21.55 2.20 9.97
CA ILE A 78 22.66 3.09 10.32
C ILE A 78 23.12 3.86 9.08
N VAL A 79 23.31 3.19 7.93
CA VAL A 79 23.72 3.84 6.68
C VAL A 79 22.68 4.85 6.21
N ALA A 80 21.39 4.49 6.23
CA ALA A 80 20.29 5.39 5.85
C ALA A 80 20.28 6.67 6.70
N LEU A 81 20.34 6.52 8.02
CA LEU A 81 20.31 7.65 8.95
C LEU A 81 21.61 8.47 8.90
N ASP A 82 22.77 7.84 8.69
CA ASP A 82 24.05 8.55 8.63
C ASP A 82 24.16 9.42 7.37
N HIS A 83 23.64 8.92 6.24
CA HIS A 83 23.59 9.66 4.99
C HIS A 83 22.54 10.77 5.02
N PHE A 84 21.34 10.51 5.56
CA PHE A 84 20.25 11.48 5.57
C PHE A 84 20.44 12.58 6.63
N LEU A 85 20.94 12.22 7.82
CA LEU A 85 21.05 13.15 8.93
C LEU A 85 22.44 13.81 8.94
N GLU A 86 22.46 15.11 8.70
CA GLU A 86 23.61 15.96 9.03
C GLU A 86 23.89 15.92 10.55
N ASP A 87 25.13 16.17 10.95
CA ASP A 87 25.60 16.06 12.35
C ASP A 87 24.71 16.87 13.32
N ASP A 88 24.30 18.07 12.92
CA ASP A 88 23.41 18.93 13.73
C ASP A 88 21.99 18.31 13.89
N ASN A 89 21.49 17.61 12.86
CA ASN A 89 20.18 16.97 12.87
C ASN A 89 20.18 15.68 13.71
N VAL A 90 21.29 14.93 13.71
CA VAL A 90 21.47 13.76 14.59
C VAL A 90 21.40 14.17 16.06
N ASP A 91 22.04 15.29 16.43
CA ASP A 91 22.05 15.78 17.81
C ASP A 91 20.67 16.25 18.28
N ILE A 92 19.90 16.85 17.36
CA ILE A 92 18.51 17.26 17.61
C ILE A 92 17.64 16.02 17.83
N LEU A 93 17.68 15.06 16.90
CA LEU A 93 16.89 13.83 17.00
C LEU A 93 17.25 13.01 18.22
N TYR A 94 18.54 12.89 18.52
CA TYR A 94 19.04 12.22 19.70
C TYR A 94 18.49 12.88 20.97
N ARG A 95 18.56 14.22 21.08
CA ARG A 95 17.98 14.96 22.22
C ARG A 95 16.47 14.83 22.31
N CYS A 96 15.75 14.95 21.20
CA CYS A 96 14.30 14.77 21.15
C CYS A 96 13.90 13.39 21.69
N ASN A 97 14.62 12.36 21.26
CA ASN A 97 14.41 10.98 21.66
C ASN A 97 14.80 10.71 23.14
N GLN A 98 15.66 11.55 23.73
CA GLN A 98 15.98 11.51 25.17
C GLN A 98 14.96 12.28 26.03
N LEU A 99 14.46 13.42 25.56
CA LEU A 99 13.72 14.39 26.37
C LEU A 99 12.21 14.42 26.11
N LYS A 100 11.69 13.67 25.11
CA LYS A 100 10.27 13.68 24.67
C LYS A 100 9.72 15.07 24.34
N ASP A 101 10.60 16.01 24.01
CA ASP A 101 10.27 17.37 23.65
C ASP A 101 10.93 17.66 22.30
N CYS A 102 10.14 17.74 21.25
CA CYS A 102 10.60 17.90 19.88
C CYS A 102 9.77 18.99 19.22
N ASP A 103 10.27 20.23 19.29
CA ASP A 103 9.60 21.43 18.78
C ASP A 103 10.24 21.92 17.46
N LYS A 104 10.69 20.98 16.62
CA LYS A 104 11.21 21.28 15.27
C LYS A 104 10.79 20.21 14.24
N ASP A 105 10.52 20.70 13.04
CA ASP A 105 10.17 19.93 11.85
C ASP A 105 11.37 19.08 11.39
N VAL A 106 11.51 17.87 11.94
CA VAL A 106 12.33 16.84 11.32
C VAL A 106 11.58 16.38 10.07
N ASP A 107 12.26 16.36 8.92
CA ASP A 107 11.71 15.83 7.68
C ASP A 107 11.54 14.31 7.77
N LEU A 108 10.39 13.90 8.31
CA LEU A 108 10.03 12.49 8.47
C LEU A 108 9.76 11.81 7.13
N GLU A 109 9.34 12.56 6.11
CA GLU A 109 9.08 12.04 4.77
C GLU A 109 10.42 11.70 4.09
N GLY A 110 11.39 12.63 4.10
CA GLY A 110 12.73 12.37 3.59
C GLY A 110 13.47 11.26 4.35
N LEU A 111 13.26 11.13 5.66
CA LEU A 111 13.84 10.04 6.44
C LEU A 111 13.29 8.67 6.01
N GLN A 112 11.98 8.60 5.74
CA GLN A 112 11.35 7.38 5.22
C GLN A 112 11.89 7.03 3.83
N GLU A 113 12.06 8.02 2.94
CA GLU A 113 12.66 7.80 1.62
C GLU A 113 14.08 7.25 1.71
N ALA A 114 14.93 7.80 2.60
CA ALA A 114 16.29 7.33 2.81
C ALA A 114 16.34 5.86 3.27
N ILE A 115 15.44 5.46 4.19
CA ILE A 115 15.30 4.08 4.63
C ILE A 115 14.85 3.19 3.46
N ILE A 116 13.84 3.61 2.70
CA ILE A 116 13.32 2.85 1.54
C ILE A 116 14.44 2.58 0.52
N VAL A 117 15.30 3.56 0.24
CA VAL A 117 16.41 3.42 -0.70
C VAL A 117 17.38 2.31 -0.28
N GLU A 118 17.74 2.22 1.01
CA GLU A 118 18.68 1.21 1.51
C GLU A 118 18.14 -0.22 1.43
N PHE A 119 16.82 -0.38 1.48
CA PHE A 119 16.15 -1.68 1.35
C PHE A 119 15.66 -1.98 -0.08
N SER A 120 15.82 -1.05 -1.02
CA SER A 120 15.29 -1.15 -2.40
C SER A 120 15.67 -2.44 -3.13
N THR A 121 16.92 -2.89 -3.02
CA THR A 121 17.39 -4.12 -3.70
C THR A 121 16.74 -5.37 -3.13
N ILE A 122 16.51 -5.40 -1.82
CA ILE A 122 15.87 -6.52 -1.13
C ILE A 122 14.38 -6.54 -1.48
N ASN A 123 13.71 -5.38 -1.41
CA ASN A 123 12.32 -5.24 -1.82
C ASN A 123 12.12 -5.65 -3.29
N ALA A 124 13.00 -5.23 -4.21
CA ALA A 124 12.95 -5.65 -5.61
C ALA A 124 13.13 -7.17 -5.79
N ALA A 125 13.91 -7.83 -4.94
CA ALA A 125 14.07 -9.28 -4.99
C ALA A 125 12.82 -10.02 -4.48
N ILE A 126 12.19 -9.51 -3.40
CA ILE A 126 10.88 -9.96 -2.90
C ILE A 126 9.82 -9.77 -3.98
N ASP A 127 9.79 -8.61 -4.64
CA ASP A 127 8.86 -8.31 -5.72
C ASP A 127 9.07 -9.25 -6.90
N LYS A 128 10.31 -9.55 -7.27
CA LYS A 128 10.61 -10.50 -8.34
C LYS A 128 10.05 -11.91 -8.04
N ILE A 129 10.15 -12.39 -6.81
CA ILE A 129 9.57 -13.68 -6.42
C ILE A 129 8.05 -13.59 -6.38
N THR A 130 7.50 -12.53 -5.78
CA THR A 130 6.06 -12.24 -5.77
C THR A 130 5.49 -12.26 -7.18
N ASN A 131 6.18 -11.61 -8.12
CA ASN A 131 5.79 -11.52 -9.52
C ASN A 131 6.04 -12.84 -10.28
N SER A 132 6.95 -13.69 -9.81
CA SER A 132 7.11 -15.05 -10.37
C SER A 132 5.95 -15.97 -9.98
N PHE A 133 5.32 -15.76 -8.82
CA PHE A 133 4.04 -16.40 -8.49
C PHE A 133 2.90 -15.89 -9.38
N ASN A 134 3.01 -14.63 -9.79
CA ASN A 134 2.11 -13.99 -10.73
C ASN A 134 2.55 -14.16 -12.19
N ALA A 135 3.31 -15.20 -12.55
CA ALA A 135 3.67 -15.48 -13.95
C ALA A 135 2.45 -15.82 -14.86
N TYR A 136 1.22 -15.75 -14.32
CA TYR A 136 -0.04 -15.68 -15.05
C TYR A 136 -0.91 -14.43 -14.78
N SER A 137 -0.38 -13.40 -14.10
CA SER A 137 -1.05 -12.12 -13.85
C SER A 137 -0.06 -10.94 -13.85
N ASN A 138 0.34 -10.60 -15.08
CA ASN A 138 0.73 -9.29 -15.62
C ASN A 138 1.91 -8.47 -15.07
N SER A 139 2.77 -8.13 -16.04
CA SER A 139 3.66 -6.98 -16.12
C SER A 139 2.95 -5.65 -15.84
N TYR A 140 3.49 -4.85 -14.91
CA TYR A 140 3.22 -3.41 -14.88
C TYR A 140 4.05 -2.72 -15.96
N SER A 141 3.39 -2.40 -17.08
CA SER A 141 3.81 -1.33 -17.97
C SER A 141 2.56 -0.56 -18.42
N SER A 142 2.44 0.67 -17.93
CA SER A 142 1.91 1.82 -18.69
C SER A 142 0.59 1.59 -19.44
N SER A 143 -0.49 1.22 -18.73
CA SER A 143 -1.91 1.48 -19.06
C SER A 143 -2.77 0.60 -18.14
N ASP A 144 -3.28 1.18 -17.04
CA ASP A 144 -4.16 0.50 -16.09
C ASP A 144 -5.53 0.22 -16.73
N VAL A 145 -5.57 -0.75 -17.64
CA VAL A 145 -6.80 -1.29 -18.22
C VAL A 145 -7.15 -2.54 -17.42
N PHE A 146 -8.21 -2.47 -16.62
CA PHE A 146 -8.77 -3.64 -15.94
C PHE A 146 -9.02 -4.77 -16.94
N VAL A 147 -8.48 -5.96 -16.68
CA VAL A 147 -8.69 -7.15 -17.50
C VAL A 147 -10.08 -7.69 -17.20
N VAL A 148 -10.94 -7.78 -18.22
CA VAL A 148 -12.31 -8.31 -18.06
C VAL A 148 -12.29 -9.78 -17.61
N ILE A 149 -13.13 -10.13 -16.64
CA ILE A 149 -13.21 -11.48 -16.07
C ILE A 149 -14.54 -12.12 -16.46
N PRO A 150 -14.56 -13.21 -17.25
CA PRO A 150 -15.79 -13.88 -17.61
C PRO A 150 -16.54 -14.42 -16.39
N VAL A 151 -17.84 -14.14 -16.31
CA VAL A 151 -18.74 -14.62 -15.26
C VAL A 151 -20.12 -14.93 -15.82
N ASP A 152 -20.70 -16.09 -15.49
CA ASP A 152 -22.09 -16.38 -15.88
C ASP A 152 -23.08 -15.77 -14.89
N ARG A 153 -23.19 -14.44 -14.91
CA ARG A 153 -24.08 -13.64 -14.06
C ARG A 153 -24.94 -12.70 -14.88
N GLU A 154 -25.99 -12.15 -14.30
CA GLU A 154 -26.80 -11.11 -14.99
C GLU A 154 -26.07 -9.77 -14.93
N ASP A 155 -26.49 -8.83 -15.77
CA ASP A 155 -25.93 -7.48 -15.75
C ASP A 155 -26.35 -6.75 -14.47
N GLY A 156 -25.38 -6.13 -13.80
CA GLY A 156 -25.65 -5.43 -12.55
C GLY A 156 -24.45 -5.23 -11.65
N PHE A 157 -24.72 -4.73 -10.45
CA PHE A 157 -23.70 -4.47 -9.43
C PHE A 157 -23.84 -5.52 -8.34
N TYR A 158 -22.73 -6.18 -8.02
CA TYR A 158 -22.70 -7.28 -7.08
C TYR A 158 -21.81 -6.95 -5.88
N ALA A 159 -22.25 -7.38 -4.70
CA ALA A 159 -21.35 -7.49 -3.56
C ALA A 159 -20.41 -8.70 -3.77
N THR A 160 -19.19 -8.57 -3.27
CA THR A 160 -18.20 -9.65 -3.26
C THR A 160 -18.32 -10.47 -1.96
N ILE A 161 -18.22 -11.79 -2.10
CA ILE A 161 -18.26 -12.76 -0.99
C ILE A 161 -16.82 -13.16 -0.64
N ASP A 162 -16.55 -13.33 0.67
CA ASP A 162 -15.27 -13.84 1.21
C ASP A 162 -14.03 -13.09 0.70
N TYR A 163 -14.22 -11.84 0.29
CA TYR A 163 -13.12 -10.99 -0.16
C TYR A 163 -12.17 -10.71 1.02
N THR A 164 -10.91 -11.07 0.80
CA THR A 164 -9.78 -10.70 1.65
C THR A 164 -8.87 -9.76 0.87
N TYR A 165 -8.02 -8.99 1.56
CA TYR A 165 -7.03 -8.13 0.90
C TYR A 165 -6.06 -8.90 -0.04
N ASN A 166 -5.99 -10.24 0.09
CA ASN A 166 -5.15 -11.10 -0.73
C ASN A 166 -5.91 -11.78 -1.88
N THR A 167 -7.24 -11.60 -1.98
CA THR A 167 -8.06 -12.16 -3.05
C THR A 167 -7.68 -11.48 -4.36
N ARG A 168 -7.28 -12.27 -5.35
CA ARG A 168 -7.00 -11.77 -6.70
C ARG A 168 -8.32 -11.45 -7.40
N ASP A 169 -8.32 -10.47 -8.29
CA ASP A 169 -9.52 -10.04 -9.02
C ASP A 169 -10.19 -11.22 -9.75
N GLU A 170 -9.41 -12.08 -10.40
CA GLU A 170 -9.89 -13.29 -11.11
C GLU A 170 -10.53 -14.35 -10.20
N ASP A 171 -10.23 -14.32 -8.90
CA ASP A 171 -10.76 -15.26 -7.90
C ASP A 171 -11.96 -14.67 -7.13
N VAL A 172 -12.40 -13.46 -7.47
CA VAL A 172 -13.50 -12.79 -6.78
C VAL A 172 -14.79 -13.60 -6.94
N THR A 173 -15.39 -13.94 -5.82
CA THR A 173 -16.71 -14.58 -5.77
C THR A 173 -17.79 -13.52 -5.57
N LEU A 174 -18.90 -13.66 -6.31
CA LEU A 174 -20.02 -12.72 -6.30
C LEU A 174 -21.23 -13.31 -5.58
N GLU A 175 -21.99 -12.43 -4.93
CA GLU A 175 -23.35 -12.75 -4.45
C GLU A 175 -24.22 -13.39 -5.54
N ALA A 176 -25.20 -14.20 -5.11
CA ALA A 176 -26.03 -14.96 -6.04
C ALA A 176 -26.84 -14.05 -6.97
N THR A 177 -27.29 -12.90 -6.46
CA THR A 177 -28.13 -11.93 -7.17
C THR A 177 -27.51 -10.54 -7.16
N PRO A 178 -27.70 -9.75 -8.23
CA PRO A 178 -27.23 -8.36 -8.26
C PRO A 178 -27.96 -7.51 -7.22
N SER A 179 -27.23 -6.61 -6.57
CA SER A 179 -27.80 -5.60 -5.66
C SER A 179 -28.40 -4.41 -6.42
N ILE A 180 -27.86 -4.10 -7.60
CA ILE A 180 -28.39 -3.09 -8.52
C ILE A 180 -28.56 -3.74 -9.89
N VAL A 181 -29.76 -3.60 -10.45
CA VAL A 181 -30.07 -4.02 -11.83
C VAL A 181 -30.33 -2.82 -12.72
N GLN A 182 -30.46 -3.04 -14.02
CA GLN A 182 -30.77 -1.97 -14.98
C GLN A 182 -32.02 -1.14 -14.61
N ALA A 183 -33.08 -1.77 -14.10
CA ALA A 183 -34.29 -1.06 -13.67
C ALA A 183 -34.06 -0.05 -12.51
N ASP A 184 -32.94 -0.19 -11.78
CA ASP A 184 -32.55 0.72 -10.71
C ASP A 184 -31.77 1.94 -11.23
N ILE A 185 -31.36 1.95 -12.50
CA ILE A 185 -30.59 3.02 -13.14
C ILE A 185 -31.53 4.02 -13.80
N LEU A 186 -31.39 5.31 -13.47
CA LEU A 186 -32.18 6.40 -14.03
C LEU A 186 -31.54 6.98 -15.30
N LYS A 187 -30.22 7.17 -15.27
CA LYS A 187 -29.47 7.82 -16.35
C LYS A 187 -28.03 7.34 -16.35
N VAL A 188 -27.49 7.18 -17.55
CA VAL A 188 -26.06 6.91 -17.77
C VAL A 188 -25.55 7.89 -18.80
N GLU A 189 -24.44 8.58 -18.53
CA GLU A 189 -23.84 9.52 -19.46
C GLU A 189 -22.32 9.56 -19.37
N LYS A 190 -21.67 9.93 -20.48
CA LYS A 190 -20.24 10.23 -20.48
C LYS A 190 -20.04 11.61 -19.88
N ILE A 191 -19.15 11.71 -18.91
CA ILE A 191 -18.64 12.97 -18.37
C ILE A 191 -17.12 13.03 -18.55
N TYR A 192 -16.52 14.18 -18.27
CA TYR A 192 -15.06 14.30 -18.15
C TYR A 192 -14.71 14.61 -16.70
N SER A 193 -13.61 14.02 -16.25
CA SER A 193 -13.11 14.23 -14.89
C SER A 193 -12.75 15.70 -14.67
N ASN A 194 -13.13 16.23 -13.50
CA ASN A 194 -12.82 17.61 -13.11
C ASN A 194 -11.39 17.75 -12.56
N TYR A 195 -10.63 16.65 -12.41
CA TYR A 195 -9.31 16.62 -11.79
C TYR A 195 -8.15 16.94 -12.75
N GLY A 196 -8.39 17.79 -13.76
CA GLY A 196 -7.35 18.39 -14.60
C GLY A 196 -6.77 17.52 -15.73
N ASN A 197 -7.04 16.21 -15.73
CA ASN A 197 -6.56 15.26 -16.74
C ASN A 197 -7.54 15.05 -17.92
N ASN A 198 -8.74 15.66 -17.86
CA ASN A 198 -9.81 15.52 -18.87
C ASN A 198 -10.06 14.07 -19.28
N THR A 199 -9.94 13.12 -18.34
CA THR A 199 -10.20 11.71 -18.62
C THR A 199 -11.69 11.46 -18.70
N PRO A 200 -12.18 10.74 -19.72
CA PRO A 200 -13.60 10.46 -19.84
C PRO A 200 -14.02 9.41 -18.81
N GLU A 201 -15.16 9.64 -18.17
CA GLU A 201 -15.74 8.78 -17.14
C GLU A 201 -17.20 8.48 -17.49
N ILE A 202 -17.74 7.40 -16.93
CA ILE A 202 -19.16 7.07 -17.04
C ILE A 202 -19.85 7.47 -15.74
N SER A 203 -20.76 8.43 -15.82
CA SER A 203 -21.61 8.80 -14.70
C SER A 203 -22.93 8.04 -14.77
N ILE A 204 -23.30 7.42 -13.65
CA ILE A 204 -24.55 6.70 -13.46
C ILE A 204 -25.34 7.41 -12.38
N ALA A 205 -26.56 7.84 -12.70
CA ALA A 205 -27.55 8.28 -11.73
C ALA A 205 -28.58 7.17 -11.53
N PHE A 206 -28.89 6.89 -10.27
CA PHE A 206 -29.84 5.86 -9.89
C PHE A 206 -31.25 6.43 -9.71
N THR A 207 -32.26 5.58 -9.81
CA THR A 207 -33.62 5.91 -9.38
C THR A 207 -33.68 6.08 -7.87
N LYS A 208 -34.84 6.50 -7.32
CA LYS A 208 -35.02 6.58 -5.86
C LYS A 208 -34.79 5.22 -5.17
N GLU A 209 -35.32 4.14 -5.77
CA GLU A 209 -35.14 2.78 -5.23
C GLU A 209 -33.68 2.32 -5.41
N GLY A 210 -33.09 2.57 -6.58
CA GLY A 210 -31.68 2.27 -6.85
C GLY A 210 -30.72 2.99 -5.92
N THR A 211 -31.00 4.25 -5.58
CA THR A 211 -30.22 5.03 -4.61
C THR A 211 -30.21 4.34 -3.24
N ARG A 212 -31.39 3.91 -2.75
CA ARG A 212 -31.52 3.20 -1.47
C ARG A 212 -30.76 1.86 -1.49
N LYS A 213 -30.86 1.10 -2.58
CA LYS A 213 -30.14 -0.15 -2.75
C LYS A 213 -28.62 0.06 -2.81
N PHE A 214 -28.15 1.07 -3.53
CA PHE A 214 -26.73 1.35 -3.70
C PHE A 214 -26.11 1.87 -2.40
N GLU A 215 -26.87 2.66 -1.64
CA GLU A 215 -26.52 3.05 -0.29
C GLU A 215 -26.30 1.85 0.63
N VAL A 216 -27.19 0.85 0.60
CA VAL A 216 -27.04 -0.38 1.37
C VAL A 216 -25.85 -1.22 0.89
N LEU A 217 -25.70 -1.39 -0.43
CA LEU A 217 -24.57 -2.10 -1.02
C LEU A 217 -23.24 -1.50 -0.57
N THR A 218 -23.08 -0.19 -0.71
CA THR A 218 -21.83 0.49 -0.33
C THR A 218 -21.60 0.48 1.18
N ALA A 219 -22.65 0.63 2.00
CA ALA A 219 -22.52 0.53 3.45
C ALA A 219 -22.01 -0.84 3.92
N ASN A 220 -22.47 -1.92 3.28
CA ASN A 220 -22.09 -3.30 3.64
C ASN A 220 -20.73 -3.73 3.07
N ASN A 221 -20.22 -3.01 2.07
CA ASN A 221 -19.00 -3.35 1.35
C ASN A 221 -17.85 -2.36 1.58
N ILE A 222 -17.90 -1.51 2.61
CA ILE A 222 -16.78 -0.60 2.95
C ILE A 222 -15.47 -1.39 3.11
N GLY A 223 -14.42 -0.95 2.43
CA GLY A 223 -13.13 -1.62 2.41
C GLY A 223 -13.09 -2.88 1.53
N LYS A 224 -14.16 -3.19 0.78
CA LYS A 224 -14.23 -4.31 -0.16
C LYS A 224 -14.59 -3.80 -1.56
N PRO A 225 -14.23 -4.53 -2.63
CA PRO A 225 -14.71 -4.22 -3.96
C PRO A 225 -16.18 -4.59 -4.12
N ILE A 226 -16.86 -3.86 -4.99
CA ILE A 226 -18.12 -4.28 -5.62
C ILE A 226 -17.82 -4.60 -7.07
N ALA A 227 -18.48 -5.61 -7.64
CA ALA A 227 -18.27 -5.97 -9.03
C ALA A 227 -19.33 -5.33 -9.92
N ILE A 228 -18.90 -4.83 -11.09
CA ILE A 228 -19.78 -4.34 -12.14
C ILE A 228 -19.75 -5.38 -13.25
N VAL A 229 -20.88 -6.05 -13.45
CA VAL A 229 -21.04 -7.13 -14.44
C VAL A 229 -21.85 -6.61 -15.62
N ILE A 230 -21.32 -6.82 -16.84
CA ILE A 230 -21.97 -6.52 -18.11
C ILE A 230 -21.62 -7.62 -19.12
N ASP A 231 -22.61 -8.11 -19.88
CA ASP A 231 -22.43 -9.13 -20.92
C ASP A 231 -21.63 -10.34 -20.44
N LYS A 232 -22.00 -10.87 -19.27
CA LYS A 232 -21.34 -12.05 -18.70
C LYS A 232 -19.85 -11.82 -18.37
N GLN A 233 -19.47 -10.58 -18.07
CA GLN A 233 -18.10 -10.22 -17.70
C GLN A 233 -18.09 -9.22 -16.55
N ILE A 234 -17.22 -9.43 -15.56
CA ILE A 234 -16.82 -8.37 -14.64
C ILE A 234 -15.92 -7.42 -15.43
N ILE A 235 -16.32 -6.16 -15.50
CA ILE A 235 -15.59 -5.13 -16.23
C ILE A 235 -14.92 -4.11 -15.31
N SER A 236 -15.22 -4.16 -14.00
CA SER A 236 -14.62 -3.29 -12.99
C SER A 236 -14.88 -3.84 -11.58
N LEU A 237 -13.91 -3.66 -10.68
CA LEU A 237 -13.95 -4.02 -9.26
C LEU A 237 -13.62 -2.83 -8.34
N PRO A 238 -14.38 -1.71 -8.38
CA PRO A 238 -14.05 -0.54 -7.59
C PRO A 238 -14.16 -0.84 -6.08
N ARG A 239 -13.12 -0.43 -5.34
CA ARG A 239 -13.11 -0.49 -3.88
C ARG A 239 -14.05 0.57 -3.30
N VAL A 240 -14.93 0.16 -2.39
CA VAL A 240 -15.82 1.08 -1.68
C VAL A 240 -15.07 1.70 -0.50
N ASN A 241 -14.86 3.01 -0.55
CA ASN A 241 -14.15 3.74 0.51
C ASN A 241 -15.08 4.30 1.60
N SER A 242 -16.33 4.57 1.24
CA SER A 242 -17.34 5.06 2.17
C SER A 242 -18.74 4.74 1.66
N LYS A 243 -19.73 4.86 2.54
CA LYS A 243 -21.14 4.76 2.20
C LYS A 243 -21.54 5.89 1.23
N ILE A 244 -22.19 5.54 0.12
CA ILE A 244 -22.61 6.51 -0.91
C ILE A 244 -24.13 6.72 -0.83
N THR A 245 -24.54 7.93 -0.45
CA THR A 245 -25.97 8.31 -0.30
C THR A 245 -26.47 9.23 -1.42
N GLY A 246 -25.58 9.72 -2.27
CA GLY A 246 -25.89 10.76 -3.27
C GLY A 246 -26.72 10.31 -4.47
N GLY A 247 -26.90 9.00 -4.66
CA GLY A 247 -27.68 8.46 -5.79
C GLY A 247 -26.99 8.56 -7.15
N TYR A 248 -25.69 8.87 -7.19
CA TYR A 248 -24.87 8.81 -8.40
C TYR A 248 -23.49 8.24 -8.11
N VAL A 249 -22.85 7.71 -9.15
CA VAL A 249 -21.47 7.21 -9.10
C VAL A 249 -20.79 7.46 -10.44
N ASN A 250 -19.48 7.73 -10.39
CA ASN A 250 -18.64 7.85 -11.58
C ASN A 250 -17.71 6.65 -11.65
N ILE A 251 -17.59 6.05 -12.84
CA ILE A 251 -16.71 4.91 -13.10
C ILE A 251 -15.63 5.37 -14.07
N SER A 252 -14.37 5.17 -13.67
CA SER A 252 -13.18 5.43 -14.46
C SER A 252 -12.33 4.16 -14.56
N ASN A 253 -11.75 3.90 -15.74
CA ASN A 253 -10.88 2.73 -15.99
C ASN A 253 -10.02 2.92 -17.26
N GLY A 254 -9.64 4.16 -17.58
CA GLY A 254 -8.90 4.45 -18.82
C GLY A 254 -9.64 4.07 -20.12
N PHE A 255 -10.96 3.98 -20.09
CA PHE A 255 -11.77 3.56 -21.23
C PHE A 255 -11.54 4.46 -22.46
N SER A 256 -11.42 3.83 -23.62
CA SER A 256 -11.52 4.51 -24.91
C SER A 256 -12.93 5.05 -25.15
N GLU A 257 -13.04 6.05 -26.02
CA GLU A 257 -14.32 6.62 -26.47
C GLU A 257 -15.32 5.55 -26.95
N LYS A 258 -14.81 4.52 -27.63
CA LYS A 258 -15.63 3.42 -28.14
C LYS A 258 -16.17 2.55 -26.99
N GLU A 259 -15.32 2.23 -26.02
CA GLU A 259 -15.70 1.43 -24.85
C GLU A 259 -16.73 2.16 -24.00
N ILE A 260 -16.56 3.46 -23.78
CA ILE A 260 -17.54 4.28 -23.04
C ILE A 260 -18.90 4.25 -23.72
N LYS A 261 -18.93 4.49 -25.04
CA LYS A 261 -20.19 4.48 -25.79
C LYS A 261 -20.90 3.14 -25.67
N GLU A 262 -20.13 2.06 -25.76
CA GLU A 262 -20.66 0.70 -25.69
C GLU A 262 -21.16 0.35 -24.28
N MET A 263 -20.43 0.74 -23.23
CA MET A 263 -20.87 0.58 -21.84
C MET A 263 -22.15 1.36 -21.56
N ILE A 264 -22.25 2.62 -22.03
CA ILE A 264 -23.46 3.43 -21.86
C ILE A 264 -24.66 2.73 -22.50
N ARG A 265 -24.51 2.22 -23.73
CA ARG A 265 -25.56 1.49 -24.44
C ARG A 265 -26.05 0.28 -23.62
N LYS A 266 -25.12 -0.55 -23.15
CA LYS A 266 -25.44 -1.75 -22.36
C LYS A 266 -26.12 -1.43 -21.04
N LEU A 267 -25.60 -0.45 -20.29
CA LEU A 267 -26.19 -0.04 -19.01
C LEU A 267 -27.59 0.55 -19.18
N ARG A 268 -27.90 1.15 -20.34
CA ARG A 268 -29.26 1.63 -20.69
C ARG A 268 -30.19 0.53 -21.17
N GLY A 269 -29.65 -0.55 -21.74
CA GLY A 269 -30.43 -1.65 -22.32
C GLY A 269 -30.87 -1.41 -23.75
N ASP A 270 -30.15 -0.54 -24.46
CA ASP A 270 -30.38 -0.17 -25.86
C ASP A 270 -29.77 -1.17 -26.85
#